data_AF-A0A4V6RYS3-F1
#
_entry.id   AF-A0A4V6RYS3-F1
#
_cell.length_a   1.000
_cell.length_b   1.000
_cell.length_c   1.000
_cell.angle_alpha   90.00
_cell.angle_beta   90.00
_cell.angle_gamma   90.00
#
_symmetry.space_group_name_H-M   'P 1'
#
loop_
_entity.id
_entity.type
_entity.pdbx_description
1 polymer ?
#
loop_
_entity_poly.entity_id
_entity_poly.type
_entity_poly.pdbx_seq_one_letter_code
_entity_poly.pdbx_strand_id
1 'polypeptide(L)'
;MKKTLRYLAGAAGPSGYGSNSTAEQVTQQDCSFLLPSSQAQLTALVTGATSGIGTETARVLAKRGARVVIPARDLKKAAEVKESIQKETPEAEIILLEIDLSSFASVKRFCSEFLSLGLPLNILIYNGTRAYAQSKLANILHAKEMARHLKGASTSCYVALSPKTQGVSGKYFADCNESNCSTLANDESQAHMLWKQTRALIHRRLHLSVVP
;
A
#
# COMPACT_ATOMS: atom_id res chain seq x y z
N MET A 1 -11.31 5.16 27.83
CA MET A 1 -11.88 6.50 27.49
C MET A 1 -10.88 7.47 26.87
N LYS A 2 -9.70 7.75 27.47
CA LYS A 2 -8.75 8.77 26.96
C LYS A 2 -8.24 8.55 25.53
N LYS A 3 -7.95 7.30 25.11
CA LYS A 3 -7.45 7.00 23.75
C LYS A 3 -8.50 7.24 22.66
N THR A 4 -9.74 6.81 22.91
CA THR A 4 -10.88 7.02 22.00
C THR A 4 -11.22 8.50 21.83
N LEU A 5 -11.18 9.28 22.91
CA LEU A 5 -11.42 10.73 22.85
C LEU A 5 -10.33 11.46 22.03
N ARG A 6 -9.06 11.10 22.22
CA ARG A 6 -7.95 11.66 21.40
C ARG A 6 -8.10 11.33 19.92
N TYR A 7 -8.50 10.09 19.62
CA TYR A 7 -8.77 9.65 18.25
C TYR A 7 -9.94 10.42 17.62
N LEU A 8 -11.04 10.61 18.36
CA LEU A 8 -12.20 11.39 17.88
C LEU A 8 -11.87 12.88 17.71
N ALA A 9 -11.03 13.44 18.57
CA ALA A 9 -10.56 14.81 18.48
C ALA A 9 -9.50 15.01 17.36
N GLY A 10 -8.98 13.93 16.78
CA GLY A 10 -7.90 14.01 15.78
C GLY A 10 -6.58 14.54 16.33
N ALA A 11 -6.34 14.36 17.63
CA ALA A 11 -5.14 14.86 18.28
C ALA A 11 -3.88 14.25 17.66
N ALA A 12 -2.88 15.09 17.39
CA ALA A 12 -1.60 14.66 16.85
C ALA A 12 -0.84 13.77 17.85
N GLY A 13 -0.18 12.73 17.32
CA GLY A 13 0.76 11.88 18.05
C GLY A 13 2.22 12.35 17.88
N PRO A 14 3.20 11.52 18.30
CA PRO A 14 4.63 11.85 18.21
C PRO A 14 5.14 12.23 16.81
N SER A 15 4.51 11.73 15.75
CA SER A 15 4.86 12.08 14.37
C SER A 15 4.52 13.54 14.00
N GLY A 16 3.61 14.16 14.76
CA GLY A 16 2.95 15.43 14.43
C GLY A 16 1.60 15.26 13.73
N TYR A 17 1.19 14.02 13.41
CA TYR A 17 -0.03 13.70 12.70
C TYR A 17 -0.99 12.86 13.56
N GLY A 18 -2.27 12.87 13.19
CA GLY A 18 -3.33 12.14 13.89
C GLY A 18 -4.40 11.63 12.92
N SER A 19 -5.49 11.09 13.46
CA SER A 19 -6.57 10.46 12.67
C SER A 19 -7.30 11.40 11.70
N ASN A 20 -7.10 12.71 11.83
CA ASN A 20 -7.65 13.72 10.92
C ASN A 20 -6.70 14.12 9.79
N SER A 21 -5.44 13.68 9.82
CA SER A 21 -4.43 14.02 8.81
C SER A 21 -4.73 13.34 7.47
N THR A 22 -4.61 14.08 6.38
CA THR A 22 -4.78 13.55 5.01
C THR A 22 -3.48 13.00 4.46
N ALA A 23 -3.57 12.14 3.45
CA ALA A 23 -2.38 11.60 2.76
C ALA A 23 -1.49 12.69 2.16
N GLU A 24 -2.08 13.79 1.69
CA GLU A 24 -1.29 14.95 1.25
C GLU A 24 -0.56 15.63 2.41
N GLN A 25 -1.24 15.94 3.51
CA GLN A 25 -0.65 16.65 4.65
C GLN A 25 0.56 15.92 5.22
N VAL A 26 0.47 14.59 5.35
CA VAL A 26 1.54 13.78 5.94
C VAL A 26 2.74 13.58 5.00
N THR A 27 2.58 13.96 3.73
CA THR A 27 3.64 13.89 2.74
C THR A 27 4.19 15.28 2.40
N GLN A 28 3.61 16.40 2.88
CA GLN A 28 3.97 17.79 2.49
C GLN A 28 5.44 18.20 2.71
N GLN A 29 6.18 17.48 3.55
CA GLN A 29 7.60 17.76 3.75
C GLN A 29 8.40 17.54 2.47
N ASP A 30 9.55 18.21 2.38
CA ASP A 30 10.36 18.30 1.17
C ASP A 30 10.68 16.90 0.60
N CYS A 31 9.95 16.54 -0.46
CA CYS A 31 10.13 15.32 -1.21
C CYS A 31 11.22 15.54 -2.28
N SER A 32 12.16 16.44 -2.05
CA SER A 32 13.31 16.70 -2.92
C SER A 32 14.18 15.45 -3.12
N PHE A 33 14.09 14.44 -2.25
CA PHE A 33 14.66 13.11 -2.50
C PHE A 33 13.94 12.31 -3.59
N LEU A 34 12.71 12.68 -3.97
CA LEU A 34 11.92 12.08 -5.06
C LEU A 34 12.12 12.80 -6.40
N LEU A 35 12.68 14.02 -6.42
CA LEU A 35 12.88 14.81 -7.62
C LEU A 35 14.38 15.03 -7.89
N PRO A 36 14.89 14.83 -9.13
CA PRO A 36 16.31 14.60 -9.32
C PRO A 36 17.11 15.91 -9.35
N SER A 37 18.17 15.98 -8.54
CA SER A 37 19.42 16.63 -8.99
C SER A 37 20.38 15.65 -9.66
N SER A 38 20.16 14.31 -9.51
CA SER A 38 20.96 13.25 -10.18
C SER A 38 20.52 11.79 -9.91
N GLN A 39 19.30 11.48 -9.41
CA GLN A 39 18.94 10.09 -9.03
C GLN A 39 17.51 9.70 -9.47
N ALA A 40 17.38 8.48 -9.99
CA ALA A 40 16.22 7.96 -10.71
C ALA A 40 14.88 8.09 -9.97
N GLN A 41 13.82 8.41 -10.72
CA GLN A 41 12.43 8.46 -10.25
C GLN A 41 12.03 7.17 -9.52
N LEU A 42 11.47 7.28 -8.31
CA LEU A 42 10.97 6.12 -7.58
C LEU A 42 9.79 5.49 -8.30
N THR A 43 9.72 4.16 -8.26
CA THR A 43 8.60 3.39 -8.80
C THR A 43 7.84 2.69 -7.67
N ALA A 44 6.54 2.95 -7.59
CA ALA A 44 5.64 2.43 -6.58
C ALA A 44 4.57 1.52 -7.19
N LEU A 45 4.42 0.31 -6.67
CA LEU A 45 3.40 -0.66 -7.07
C LEU A 45 2.30 -0.69 -6.02
N VAL A 46 1.08 -0.28 -6.39
CA VAL A 46 -0.04 -0.14 -5.46
C VAL A 46 -1.16 -1.11 -5.83
N THR A 47 -1.32 -2.19 -5.06
CA THR A 47 -2.44 -3.12 -5.28
C THR A 47 -3.76 -2.53 -4.78
N GLY A 48 -4.87 -2.90 -5.42
CA GLY A 48 -6.19 -2.42 -5.03
C GLY A 48 -6.38 -0.91 -5.21
N ALA A 49 -5.66 -0.28 -6.13
CA ALA A 49 -5.72 1.17 -6.37
C ALA A 49 -6.87 1.62 -7.30
N THR A 50 -7.83 0.74 -7.59
CA THR A 50 -9.01 1.06 -8.42
C THR A 50 -10.19 1.64 -7.62
N SER A 51 -10.10 1.71 -6.29
CA SER A 51 -11.08 2.42 -5.46
C SER A 51 -10.52 2.81 -4.07
N GLY A 52 -11.20 3.73 -3.40
CA GLY A 52 -11.01 4.03 -1.97
C GLY A 52 -9.58 4.42 -1.59
N ILE A 53 -9.07 3.80 -0.52
CA ILE A 53 -7.74 4.08 0.05
C ILE A 53 -6.63 3.89 -0.99
N GLY A 54 -6.68 2.80 -1.76
CA GLY A 54 -5.63 2.51 -2.75
C GLY A 54 -5.55 3.57 -3.85
N THR A 55 -6.70 4.08 -4.31
CA THR A 55 -6.76 5.17 -5.29
C THR A 55 -6.15 6.45 -4.73
N GLU A 56 -6.49 6.83 -3.50
CA GLU A 56 -5.92 8.00 -2.86
C GLU A 56 -4.42 7.86 -2.63
N THR A 57 -3.96 6.67 -2.23
CA THR A 57 -2.52 6.39 -2.11
C THR A 57 -1.81 6.54 -3.45
N ALA A 58 -2.33 5.95 -4.54
CA ALA A 58 -1.77 6.10 -5.87
C ALA A 58 -1.71 7.57 -6.32
N ARG A 59 -2.79 8.33 -6.10
CA ARG A 59 -2.88 9.75 -6.43
C ARG A 59 -1.81 10.57 -5.70
N VAL A 60 -1.65 10.38 -4.39
CA VAL A 60 -0.67 11.14 -3.60
C VAL A 60 0.77 10.77 -3.99
N LEU A 61 1.07 9.50 -4.22
CA LEU A 61 2.39 9.08 -4.69
C LEU A 61 2.74 9.70 -6.05
N ALA A 62 1.79 9.67 -6.99
CA ALA A 62 1.94 10.29 -8.30
C ALA A 62 2.15 11.81 -8.18
N LYS A 63 1.36 12.48 -7.33
CA LYS A 63 1.51 13.92 -7.02
C LYS A 63 2.89 14.25 -6.43
N ARG A 64 3.58 13.28 -5.82
CA ARG A 64 4.94 13.46 -5.27
C ARG A 64 6.05 13.04 -6.25
N GLY A 65 5.71 12.79 -7.51
CA GLY A 65 6.67 12.49 -8.57
C GLY A 65 7.06 11.01 -8.68
N ALA A 66 6.49 10.12 -7.88
CA ALA A 66 6.71 8.69 -8.05
C ALA A 66 6.00 8.19 -9.34
N ARG A 67 6.68 7.32 -10.08
CA ARG A 67 6.03 6.48 -11.11
C ARG A 67 5.14 5.48 -10.40
N VAL A 68 3.87 5.40 -10.76
CA VAL A 68 2.91 4.51 -10.10
C VAL A 68 2.49 3.38 -11.04
N VAL A 69 2.71 2.14 -10.61
CA VAL A 69 2.19 0.95 -11.27
C VAL A 69 0.92 0.52 -10.53
N ILE A 70 -0.20 0.48 -11.26
CA ILE A 70 -1.51 0.04 -10.77
C ILE A 70 -1.81 -1.36 -11.35
N PRO A 71 -1.48 -2.43 -10.61
CA PRO A 71 -2.02 -3.75 -10.85
C PRO A 71 -3.55 -3.78 -10.65
N ALA A 72 -4.29 -4.21 -11.66
CA ALA A 72 -5.74 -4.35 -11.57
C ALA A 72 -6.29 -5.55 -12.35
N ARG A 73 -7.41 -6.11 -11.87
CA ARG A 73 -8.19 -7.11 -12.62
C ARG A 73 -9.05 -6.47 -13.71
N ASP A 74 -9.52 -5.26 -13.43
CA ASP A 74 -10.38 -4.48 -14.32
C ASP A 74 -9.57 -3.27 -14.79
N LEU A 75 -8.94 -3.42 -15.96
CA LEU A 75 -8.10 -2.38 -16.56
C LEU A 75 -8.91 -1.15 -16.97
N LYS A 76 -10.22 -1.29 -17.23
CA LYS A 76 -11.08 -0.16 -17.57
C LYS A 76 -11.24 0.77 -16.36
N LYS A 77 -11.55 0.21 -15.18
CA LYS A 77 -11.58 0.99 -13.93
C LYS A 77 -10.22 1.58 -13.58
N ALA A 78 -9.14 0.84 -13.83
CA ALA A 78 -7.80 1.35 -13.61
C ALA A 78 -7.46 2.53 -14.54
N ALA A 79 -7.93 2.50 -15.79
CA ALA A 79 -7.81 3.61 -16.75
C ALA A 79 -8.59 4.86 -16.28
N GLU A 80 -9.82 4.70 -15.80
CA GLU A 80 -10.60 5.80 -15.22
C GLU A 80 -9.87 6.47 -14.04
N VAL A 81 -9.23 5.67 -13.17
CA VAL A 81 -8.41 6.19 -12.07
C VAL A 81 -7.17 6.91 -12.61
N LYS A 82 -6.46 6.32 -13.57
CA LYS A 82 -5.30 6.95 -14.22
C LYS A 82 -5.67 8.32 -14.80
N GLU A 83 -6.77 8.41 -15.56
CA GLU A 83 -7.26 9.67 -16.12
C GLU A 83 -7.60 10.69 -15.03
N SER A 84 -8.25 10.26 -13.95
CA SER A 84 -8.58 11.13 -12.81
C SER A 84 -7.33 11.71 -12.14
N ILE A 85 -6.31 10.89 -11.92
CA ILE A 85 -5.03 11.34 -11.34
C ILE A 85 -4.31 12.28 -12.31
N GLN A 86 -4.29 11.96 -13.60
CA GLN A 86 -3.63 12.79 -14.62
C GLN A 86 -4.34 14.13 -14.86
N LYS A 87 -5.64 14.26 -14.57
CA LYS A 87 -6.33 15.56 -14.54
C LYS A 87 -5.79 16.49 -13.46
N GLU A 88 -5.38 15.95 -12.30
CA GLU A 88 -4.77 16.74 -11.23
C GLU A 88 -3.26 16.91 -11.41
N THR A 89 -2.58 15.88 -11.91
CA THR A 89 -1.13 15.84 -12.11
C THR A 89 -0.82 15.36 -13.53
N PRO A 90 -0.80 16.25 -14.54
CA PRO A 90 -0.61 15.87 -15.95
C PRO A 90 0.69 15.11 -16.22
N GLU A 91 1.75 15.41 -15.48
CA GLU A 91 3.07 14.77 -15.58
C GLU A 91 3.14 13.40 -14.88
N ALA A 92 2.06 12.95 -14.24
CA ALA A 92 2.05 11.69 -13.51
C ALA A 92 2.24 10.49 -14.47
N GLU A 93 3.31 9.75 -14.24
CA GLU A 93 3.56 8.49 -14.95
C GLU A 93 2.83 7.34 -14.25
N ILE A 94 1.76 6.86 -14.89
CA ILE A 94 0.92 5.76 -14.38
C ILE A 94 0.91 4.61 -15.38
N ILE A 95 1.40 3.45 -14.93
CA ILE A 95 1.45 2.20 -15.69
C ILE A 95 0.37 1.28 -15.17
N LEU A 96 -0.45 0.73 -16.07
CA LEU A 96 -1.51 -0.22 -15.72
C LEU A 96 -1.07 -1.61 -16.16
N LEU A 97 -1.16 -2.59 -15.27
CA LEU A 97 -0.81 -3.98 -15.55
C LEU A 97 -1.95 -4.89 -15.07
N GLU A 98 -2.28 -5.91 -15.86
CA GLU A 98 -3.31 -6.87 -15.49
C GLU A 98 -2.80 -7.81 -14.39
N ILE A 99 -3.56 -7.98 -13.32
CA ILE A 99 -3.31 -9.06 -12.37
C ILE A 99 -4.61 -9.52 -11.70
N ASP A 100 -4.79 -10.83 -11.66
CA ASP A 100 -5.72 -11.50 -10.77
C ASP A 100 -4.95 -12.30 -9.71
N LEU A 101 -4.95 -11.78 -8.48
CA LEU A 101 -4.33 -12.42 -7.31
C LEU A 101 -4.93 -13.79 -6.97
N SER A 102 -6.09 -14.14 -7.53
CA SER A 102 -6.68 -15.49 -7.37
C SER A 102 -6.02 -16.54 -8.30
N SER A 103 -5.26 -16.10 -9.31
CA SER A 103 -4.65 -16.94 -10.33
C SER A 103 -3.13 -16.82 -10.33
N PHE A 104 -2.44 -17.89 -9.93
CA PHE A 104 -0.98 -17.96 -9.98
C PHE A 104 -0.39 -17.76 -11.38
N ALA A 105 -1.09 -18.21 -12.42
CA ALA A 105 -0.66 -17.97 -13.80
C ALA A 105 -0.74 -16.48 -14.15
N SER A 106 -1.79 -15.78 -13.68
CA SER A 106 -1.88 -14.32 -13.80
C SER A 106 -0.76 -13.62 -13.02
N VAL A 107 -0.49 -14.04 -11.78
CA VAL A 107 0.64 -13.50 -10.99
C VAL A 107 1.98 -13.68 -11.68
N LYS A 108 2.26 -14.87 -12.25
CA LYS A 108 3.51 -15.12 -13.01
C LYS A 108 3.62 -14.24 -14.26
N ARG A 109 2.53 -14.08 -15.01
CA ARG A 109 2.48 -13.17 -16.18
C ARG A 109 2.76 -11.73 -15.77
N PHE A 110 2.07 -11.26 -14.74
CA PHE A 110 2.29 -9.92 -14.17
C PHE A 110 3.75 -9.70 -13.76
N CYS A 111 4.37 -10.65 -13.03
CA CYS A 111 5.77 -10.52 -12.63
C CYS A 111 6.69 -10.44 -13.85
N SER A 112 6.45 -11.26 -14.88
CA SER A 112 7.26 -11.25 -16.11
C SER A 112 7.11 -9.91 -16.85
N GLU A 113 5.89 -9.41 -16.95
CA GLU A 113 5.58 -8.13 -17.59
C GLU A 113 6.21 -6.95 -16.82
N PHE A 114 6.04 -6.89 -15.50
CA PHE A 114 6.66 -5.86 -14.66
C PHE A 114 8.20 -5.87 -14.77
N LEU A 115 8.83 -7.05 -14.72
CA LEU A 115 10.28 -7.18 -14.86
C LEU A 115 10.76 -6.74 -16.24
N SER A 116 9.97 -6.97 -17.29
CA SER A 116 10.31 -6.54 -18.66
C SER A 116 10.34 -5.02 -18.85
N LEU A 117 9.72 -4.25 -17.93
CA LEU A 117 9.78 -2.79 -17.95
C LEU A 117 11.17 -2.25 -17.58
N GLY A 118 12.04 -3.05 -16.96
CA GLY A 118 13.37 -2.62 -16.53
C GLY A 118 13.36 -1.55 -15.44
N LEU A 119 12.25 -1.43 -14.71
CA LEU A 119 12.05 -0.43 -13.66
C LEU A 119 12.45 -0.97 -12.29
N PRO A 120 13.01 -0.13 -11.39
CA PRO A 120 13.18 -0.52 -10.00
C PRO A 120 11.83 -0.73 -9.32
N LEU A 121 11.76 -1.53 -8.25
CA LEU A 121 10.61 -1.54 -7.35
C LEU A 121 11.06 -0.92 -6.02
N ASN A 122 10.70 0.34 -5.79
CA ASN A 122 11.10 1.07 -4.57
C ASN A 122 10.04 0.98 -3.48
N ILE A 123 8.77 1.03 -3.86
CA ILE A 123 7.64 1.04 -2.93
C ILE A 123 6.65 -0.05 -3.36
N LEU A 124 6.29 -0.93 -2.43
CA LEU A 124 5.22 -1.92 -2.62
C LEU A 124 4.12 -1.68 -1.59
N ILE A 125 2.94 -1.27 -2.05
CA ILE A 125 1.77 -1.14 -1.20
C ILE A 125 0.83 -2.29 -1.51
N TYR A 126 0.79 -3.23 -0.56
CA TYR A 126 -0.13 -4.36 -0.63
C TYR A 126 -1.44 -4.02 0.11
N ASN A 127 -2.47 -3.63 -0.65
CA ASN A 127 -3.80 -3.38 -0.11
C ASN A 127 -4.62 -4.69 -0.12
N GLY A 128 -4.45 -5.49 0.94
CA GLY A 128 -5.10 -6.80 1.12
C GLY A 128 -6.60 -6.75 1.43
N THR A 129 -7.27 -5.60 1.25
CA THR A 129 -8.64 -5.35 1.72
C THR A 129 -9.65 -6.40 1.25
N ARG A 130 -9.52 -6.88 0.02
CA ARG A 130 -10.42 -7.90 -0.54
C ARG A 130 -10.13 -9.30 0.02
N ALA A 131 -8.86 -9.63 0.29
CA ALA A 131 -8.50 -10.85 1.00
C ALA A 131 -9.03 -10.83 2.44
N TYR A 132 -8.96 -9.66 3.10
CA TYR A 132 -9.57 -9.45 4.41
C TYR A 132 -11.10 -9.58 4.37
N ALA A 133 -11.79 -8.92 3.42
CA ALA A 133 -13.24 -8.94 3.28
C ALA A 133 -13.84 -10.32 2.95
N GLN A 134 -13.06 -11.26 2.39
CA GLN A 134 -13.52 -12.65 2.22
C GLN A 134 -13.69 -13.39 3.56
N SER A 135 -13.17 -12.85 4.68
CA SER A 135 -13.43 -13.38 6.01
C SER A 135 -14.79 -12.90 6.55
N LYS A 136 -15.63 -13.83 7.05
CA LYS A 136 -16.98 -13.54 7.58
C LYS A 136 -16.97 -12.53 8.73
N LEU A 137 -15.92 -12.53 9.56
CA LEU A 137 -15.76 -11.61 10.69
C LEU A 137 -15.31 -10.20 10.24
N ALA A 138 -14.59 -10.13 9.12
CA ALA A 138 -14.12 -8.87 8.55
C ALA A 138 -15.25 -8.07 7.90
N ASN A 139 -16.27 -8.71 7.32
CA ASN A 139 -17.35 -7.99 6.62
C ASN A 139 -18.13 -7.00 7.51
N ILE A 140 -18.30 -7.30 8.80
CA ILE A 140 -19.01 -6.42 9.75
C ILE A 140 -18.12 -5.27 10.24
N LEU A 141 -16.82 -5.52 10.44
CA LEU A 141 -15.85 -4.49 10.85
C LEU A 141 -15.44 -3.58 9.69
N HIS A 142 -15.41 -4.13 8.47
CA HIS A 142 -14.92 -3.46 7.28
C HIS A 142 -15.92 -2.46 6.71
N ALA A 143 -17.23 -2.72 6.84
CA ALA A 143 -18.27 -1.74 6.48
C ALA A 143 -18.17 -0.43 7.30
N LYS A 144 -17.68 -0.49 8.54
CA LYS A 144 -17.49 0.66 9.42
C LYS A 144 -16.22 1.48 9.10
N GLU A 145 -15.22 0.82 8.50
CA GLU A 145 -13.95 1.40 8.06
C GLU A 145 -14.05 1.99 6.64
N MET A 146 -14.79 1.33 5.74
CA MET A 146 -15.11 1.85 4.40
C MET A 146 -15.87 3.17 4.42
N ALA A 147 -16.64 3.42 5.48
CA ALA A 147 -17.31 4.69 5.71
C ALA A 147 -16.35 5.85 6.09
N ARG A 148 -15.05 5.59 6.32
CA ARG A 148 -14.09 6.57 6.84
C ARG A 148 -12.98 6.92 5.85
N HIS A 149 -13.36 7.68 4.81
CA HIS A 149 -12.59 8.74 4.13
C HIS A 149 -11.20 8.44 3.52
N LEU A 150 -10.82 9.30 2.57
CA LEU A 150 -9.47 9.48 1.98
C LEU A 150 -8.31 9.50 3.00
N LYS A 151 -8.61 9.74 4.28
CA LYS A 151 -7.65 9.75 5.40
C LYS A 151 -6.99 8.40 5.66
N GLY A 152 -7.61 7.28 5.27
CA GLY A 152 -7.01 5.94 5.42
C GLY A 152 -5.71 5.74 4.63
N ALA A 153 -5.49 6.53 3.57
CA ALA A 153 -4.24 6.50 2.80
C ALA A 153 -3.06 7.16 3.53
N SER A 154 -3.33 7.99 4.56
CA SER A 154 -2.31 8.81 5.23
C SER A 154 -1.15 7.99 5.75
N THR A 155 -1.42 6.97 6.56
CA THR A 155 -0.38 6.17 7.20
C THR A 155 0.49 5.45 6.18
N SER A 156 -0.12 4.91 5.11
CA SER A 156 0.62 4.25 4.03
C SER A 156 1.53 5.23 3.29
N CYS A 157 1.02 6.41 2.93
CA CYS A 157 1.82 7.45 2.27
C CYS A 157 2.91 8.01 3.18
N TYR A 158 2.63 8.16 4.48
CA TYR A 158 3.59 8.61 5.48
C TYR A 158 4.76 7.64 5.59
N VAL A 159 4.49 6.34 5.78
CA VAL A 159 5.55 5.33 5.89
C VAL A 159 6.35 5.20 4.58
N ALA A 160 5.69 5.34 3.44
CA ALA A 160 6.32 5.22 2.13
C ALA A 160 7.24 6.41 1.77
N LEU A 161 6.89 7.64 2.19
CA LEU A 161 7.56 8.86 1.72
C LEU A 161 8.19 9.72 2.83
N SER A 162 7.92 9.48 4.11
CA SER A 162 8.48 10.33 5.16
C SER A 162 9.97 10.01 5.38
N PRO A 163 10.86 11.03 5.40
CA PRO A 163 12.25 10.83 5.81
C PRO A 163 12.37 10.28 7.24
N LYS A 164 11.39 10.55 8.12
CA LYS A 164 11.36 10.06 9.49
C LYS A 164 11.21 8.53 9.59
N THR A 165 10.70 7.88 8.55
CA THR A 165 10.53 6.42 8.50
C THR A 165 11.59 5.74 7.65
N GLN A 166 12.57 6.48 7.12
CA GLN A 166 13.67 5.91 6.35
C GLN A 166 14.50 4.95 7.22
N GLY A 167 14.70 3.72 6.73
CA GLY A 167 15.43 2.67 7.44
C GLY A 167 14.65 1.99 8.57
N VAL A 168 13.39 2.37 8.80
CA VAL A 168 12.54 1.72 9.81
C VAL A 168 11.89 0.47 9.21
N SER A 169 12.07 -0.68 9.86
CA SER A 169 11.48 -1.97 9.45
C SER A 169 10.84 -2.73 10.62
N GLY A 170 9.85 -3.57 10.35
CA GLY A 170 9.22 -4.44 11.36
C GLY A 170 8.31 -3.70 12.36
N LYS A 171 7.94 -2.46 12.06
CA LYS A 171 7.09 -1.61 12.91
C LYS A 171 5.67 -1.53 12.37
N TYR A 172 4.73 -1.34 13.28
CA TYR A 172 3.33 -1.08 12.95
C TYR A 172 3.00 0.39 13.16
N PHE A 173 2.26 0.97 12.22
CA PHE A 173 1.87 2.36 12.27
C PHE A 173 0.35 2.49 12.22
N ALA A 174 -0.17 3.42 13.02
CA ALA A 174 -1.57 3.84 13.02
C ALA A 174 -1.65 5.36 13.14
N ASP A 175 -2.48 6.01 12.33
CA ASP A 175 -2.58 7.47 12.26
C ASP A 175 -1.21 8.14 12.07
N CYS A 176 -0.33 7.53 11.26
CA CYS A 176 1.07 7.94 11.02
C CYS A 176 2.00 7.88 12.25
N ASN A 177 1.62 7.18 13.32
CA ASN A 177 2.43 7.02 14.52
C ASN A 177 2.76 5.55 14.75
N GLU A 178 3.98 5.25 15.22
CA GLU A 178 4.33 3.89 15.66
C GLU A 178 3.35 3.46 16.77
N SER A 179 2.83 2.25 16.64
CA SER A 179 1.83 1.69 17.55
C SER A 179 2.10 0.21 17.77
N ASN A 180 1.54 -0.33 18.85
CA ASN A 180 1.63 -1.74 19.16
C ASN A 180 0.65 -2.56 18.31
N CYS A 181 1.14 -3.67 17.79
CA CYS A 181 0.34 -4.77 17.24
C CYS A 181 -0.39 -5.55 18.33
N SER A 182 -1.35 -6.39 17.93
CA SER A 182 -1.94 -7.39 18.84
C SER A 182 -0.89 -8.42 19.26
N THR A 183 -1.10 -9.07 20.41
CA THR A 183 -0.20 -10.13 20.89
C THR A 183 0.01 -11.23 19.85
N LEU A 184 -1.07 -11.63 19.17
CA LEU A 184 -1.02 -12.64 18.11
C LEU A 184 -0.18 -12.19 16.90
N ALA A 185 -0.25 -10.90 16.54
CA ALA A 185 0.55 -10.37 15.43
C ALA A 185 2.04 -10.23 15.77
N ASN A 186 2.40 -10.22 17.06
CA ASN A 186 3.79 -10.23 17.54
C ASN A 186 4.31 -11.64 17.87
N ASP A 187 3.52 -12.70 17.64
CA ASP A 187 3.94 -14.08 17.92
C ASP A 187 4.80 -14.62 16.78
N GLU A 188 6.11 -14.65 16.99
CA GLU A 188 7.09 -15.15 16.01
C GLU A 188 6.88 -16.63 15.67
N SER A 189 6.38 -17.44 16.60
CA SER A 189 6.13 -18.86 16.36
C SER A 189 4.98 -19.07 15.38
N GLN A 190 3.90 -18.29 15.54
CA GLN A 190 2.76 -18.29 14.63
C GLN A 190 3.14 -17.71 13.27
N ALA A 191 3.95 -16.64 13.23
CA ALA A 191 4.47 -16.07 11.99
C ALA A 191 5.32 -17.09 11.22
N HIS A 192 6.21 -17.81 11.91
CA HIS A 192 7.05 -18.86 11.31
C HIS A 192 6.20 -20.03 10.78
N MET A 193 5.20 -20.47 11.54
CA MET A 193 4.28 -21.54 11.12
C MET A 193 3.50 -21.13 9.87
N LEU A 194 2.93 -19.91 9.86
CA LEU A 194 2.20 -19.37 8.73
C LEU A 194 3.09 -19.26 7.48
N TRP A 195 4.34 -18.82 7.65
CA TRP A 195 5.32 -18.75 6.57
C TRP A 195 5.60 -20.12 5.97
N LYS A 196 5.87 -21.12 6.83
CA LYS A 196 6.14 -22.51 6.40
C LYS A 196 4.97 -23.10 5.62
N GLN A 197 3.75 -22.93 6.13
CA GLN A 197 2.53 -23.42 5.46
C GLN A 197 2.28 -22.70 4.13
N THR A 198 2.40 -21.37 4.11
CA THR A 198 2.21 -20.56 2.90
C THR A 198 3.21 -20.96 1.81
N ARG A 199 4.49 -21.12 2.17
CA ARG A 199 5.54 -21.56 1.25
C ARG A 199 5.22 -22.94 0.68
N ALA A 200 4.83 -23.90 1.52
CA ALA A 200 4.46 -25.25 1.07
C ALA A 200 3.27 -25.23 0.09
N LEU A 201 2.24 -24.42 0.36
CA LEU A 201 1.08 -24.26 -0.52
C LEU A 201 1.47 -23.67 -1.88
N ILE A 202 2.30 -22.63 -1.88
CA ILE A 202 2.77 -21.98 -3.11
C ILE A 202 3.61 -22.95 -3.96
N HIS A 203 4.58 -23.66 -3.35
CA HIS A 203 5.40 -24.65 -4.07
C HIS A 203 4.56 -25.74 -4.71
N ARG A 204 3.61 -26.32 -3.96
CA ARG A 204 2.72 -27.37 -4.46
C ARG A 204 1.89 -26.90 -5.65
N ARG A 205 1.46 -25.63 -5.64
CA ARG A 205 0.57 -25.06 -6.67
C ARG A 205 1.30 -24.48 -7.87
N LEU A 206 2.57 -24.13 -7.72
CA LEU A 206 3.40 -23.59 -8.79
C LEU A 206 4.34 -24.61 -9.46
N HIS A 207 4.37 -25.85 -8.96
CA HIS A 207 5.34 -26.89 -9.35
C HIS A 207 6.80 -26.38 -9.32
N LEU A 208 7.10 -25.45 -8.42
CA LEU A 208 8.46 -24.93 -8.28
C LEU A 208 9.30 -25.98 -7.55
N SER A 209 10.38 -26.44 -8.20
CA SER A 209 11.42 -27.23 -7.55
C SER A 209 11.87 -26.53 -6.28
N VAL A 210 12.01 -27.29 -5.19
CA VAL A 210 12.60 -26.75 -3.95
C VAL A 210 14.04 -26.42 -4.27
N VAL A 211 14.37 -25.13 -4.38
CA VAL A 211 15.76 -24.70 -4.39
C VAL A 211 16.26 -24.88 -2.94
N PRO A 212 17.35 -25.62 -2.73
CA PRO A 212 17.87 -25.93 -1.39
C PRO A 212 18.26 -24.68 -0.59
#